data_AF-A0A0F9T4M8-F1
#
_entry.id   AF-A0A0F9T4M8-F1
#
_cell.length_a   1.000
_cell.length_b   1.000
_cell.length_c   1.000
_cell.angle_alpha   90.00
_cell.angle_beta   90.00
_cell.angle_gamma   90.00
#
_symmetry.space_group_name_H-M   'P 1'
#
loop_
_entity.id
_entity.type
_entity.pdbx_description
1 polymer ?
#
loop_
_entity_poly.entity_id
_entity_poly.type
_entity_poly.pdbx_seq_one_letter_code
_entity_poly.pdbx_strand_id
1 'polypeptide(L)'
;MDSKTFDKLVEQETKRMKDVMCSKSADYSADDDKLFNFKLAAKLDGVSPIEALRGMWLKHRTSLRQGLDELIDGKCRPEKWWIEKLTDDRNYNILLQALLMEKYFKPFVVPEGWRISFVDIGEWCGWQVKTKMNEYLYKDNELHKDTTGWNNHNFDEAPGYWPTEKEAKAALAAYLEKEKT
;
A
#
# COMPACT_ATOMS: atom_id res chain seq x y z
N MET A 1 -29.54 -6.43 -9.44
CA MET A 1 -28.20 -7.04 -9.57
C MET A 1 -28.09 -8.12 -8.51
N ASP A 2 -27.82 -9.37 -8.90
CA ASP A 2 -27.51 -10.46 -7.97
C ASP A 2 -26.01 -10.47 -7.59
N SER A 3 -25.64 -11.26 -6.58
CA SER A 3 -24.26 -11.33 -6.08
C SER A 3 -23.25 -11.72 -7.15
N LYS A 4 -23.54 -12.72 -7.99
CA LYS A 4 -22.60 -13.17 -9.03
C LYS A 4 -22.35 -12.08 -10.07
N THR A 5 -23.39 -11.33 -10.41
CA THR A 5 -23.28 -10.20 -11.33
C THR A 5 -22.49 -9.06 -10.72
N PHE A 6 -22.68 -8.78 -9.43
CA PHE A 6 -21.91 -7.77 -8.70
C PHE A 6 -20.43 -8.14 -8.58
N ASP A 7 -20.11 -9.39 -8.23
CA ASP A 7 -18.72 -9.87 -8.10
C ASP A 7 -17.97 -9.73 -9.43
N LYS A 8 -18.61 -10.10 -10.54
CA LYS A 8 -18.06 -9.89 -11.89
C LYS A 8 -17.81 -8.42 -12.20
N LEU A 9 -18.71 -7.52 -11.77
CA LEU A 9 -18.50 -6.08 -11.92
C LEU A 9 -17.24 -5.63 -11.16
N VAL A 10 -17.06 -6.09 -9.92
CA VAL A 10 -15.88 -5.78 -9.10
C VAL A 10 -14.59 -6.27 -9.76
N GLU A 11 -14.58 -7.51 -10.26
CA GLU A 11 -13.42 -8.08 -10.97
C GLU A 11 -13.07 -7.29 -12.23
N GLN A 12 -14.07 -6.96 -13.04
CA GLN A 12 -13.89 -6.19 -14.27
C GLN A 12 -13.37 -4.78 -13.99
N GLU A 13 -13.92 -4.09 -12.99
CA GLU A 13 -13.46 -2.76 -12.59
C GLU A 13 -12.04 -2.80 -12.04
N THR A 14 -11.71 -3.81 -11.21
CA THR A 14 -10.34 -3.99 -10.68
C THR A 14 -9.34 -4.17 -11.82
N LYS A 15 -9.69 -4.97 -12.83
CA LYS A 15 -8.87 -5.15 -14.02
C LYS A 15 -8.72 -3.85 -14.81
N ARG A 16 -9.81 -3.13 -15.08
CA ARG A 16 -9.78 -1.83 -15.81
C ARG A 16 -8.92 -0.81 -15.09
N MET A 17 -9.07 -0.68 -13.77
CA MET A 17 -8.25 0.20 -12.94
C MET A 17 -6.76 -0.09 -13.13
N LYS A 18 -6.37 -1.37 -13.01
CA LYS A 18 -4.99 -1.81 -13.24
C LYS A 18 -4.51 -1.50 -14.67
N ASP A 19 -5.30 -1.86 -15.68
CA ASP A 19 -4.95 -1.67 -17.08
C ASP A 19 -4.73 -0.17 -17.39
N VAL A 20 -5.60 0.72 -16.88
CA VAL A 20 -5.45 2.18 -17.05
C VAL A 20 -4.21 2.72 -16.32
N MET A 21 -3.95 2.29 -15.09
CA MET A 21 -2.77 2.73 -14.34
C MET A 21 -1.45 2.25 -14.97
N CYS A 22 -1.43 1.03 -15.50
CA CYS A 22 -0.23 0.48 -16.14
C CYS A 22 -0.01 1.03 -17.56
N SER A 23 -1.06 1.19 -18.36
CA SER A 23 -0.95 1.69 -19.75
C SER A 23 -0.56 3.16 -19.82
N LYS A 24 -1.19 4.04 -19.02
CA LYS A 24 -0.91 5.50 -19.03
C LYS A 24 0.50 5.84 -18.54
N SER A 25 1.15 4.91 -17.84
CA SER A 25 2.49 5.11 -17.31
C SER A 25 3.59 4.96 -18.35
N ALA A 26 3.36 4.28 -19.47
CA ALA A 26 4.38 4.08 -20.50
C ALA A 26 4.72 5.38 -21.26
N ASP A 27 3.78 6.33 -21.34
CA ASP A 27 3.93 7.51 -22.20
C ASP A 27 4.49 8.75 -21.47
N TYR A 28 4.54 8.76 -20.13
CA TYR A 28 4.81 9.97 -19.34
C TYR A 28 5.84 9.84 -18.21
N SER A 29 6.32 8.64 -17.87
CA SER A 29 7.33 8.49 -16.82
C SER A 29 8.74 8.49 -17.42
N ALA A 30 9.40 9.65 -17.37
CA ALA A 30 10.85 9.64 -17.24
C ALA A 30 11.16 8.92 -15.91
N ASP A 31 11.89 7.80 -15.97
CA ASP A 31 12.42 7.06 -14.81
C ASP A 31 11.42 6.29 -13.93
N ASP A 32 10.41 5.61 -14.51
CA ASP A 32 9.50 4.69 -13.80
C ASP A 32 8.64 5.31 -12.66
N ASP A 33 8.72 6.62 -12.43
CA ASP A 33 7.94 7.32 -11.41
C ASP A 33 6.49 7.55 -11.86
N LYS A 34 5.57 6.71 -11.36
CA LYS A 34 4.12 6.81 -11.62
C LYS A 34 3.49 8.10 -11.10
N LEU A 35 4.18 8.86 -10.23
CA LEU A 35 3.71 10.11 -9.64
C LEU A 35 4.36 11.34 -10.29
N PHE A 36 5.23 11.15 -11.30
CA PHE A 36 5.99 12.21 -11.95
C PHE A 36 5.13 13.40 -12.40
N ASN A 37 3.98 13.15 -13.03
CA ASN A 37 3.10 14.21 -13.53
C ASN A 37 2.61 15.15 -12.42
N PHE A 38 2.35 14.63 -11.22
CA PHE A 38 1.94 15.45 -10.08
C PHE A 38 3.12 16.23 -9.51
N LYS A 39 4.32 15.64 -9.49
CA LYS A 39 5.56 16.31 -9.05
C LYS A 39 5.96 17.43 -10.02
N LEU A 40 5.83 17.20 -11.33
CA LEU A 40 6.08 18.18 -12.37
C LEU A 40 5.07 19.32 -12.31
N ALA A 41 3.76 19.03 -12.26
CA ALA A 41 2.72 20.06 -12.15
C ALA A 41 2.88 20.88 -10.86
N ALA A 42 3.17 20.23 -9.73
CA ALA A 42 3.49 20.90 -8.47
C ALA A 42 4.65 21.89 -8.61
N LYS A 43 5.73 21.47 -9.29
CA LYS A 43 6.88 22.34 -9.55
C LYS A 43 6.53 23.53 -10.44
N LEU A 44 5.74 23.32 -11.50
CA LEU A 44 5.34 24.37 -12.42
C LEU A 44 4.42 25.40 -11.75
N ASP A 45 3.48 24.94 -10.93
CA ASP A 45 2.45 25.78 -10.32
C ASP A 45 2.84 26.31 -8.92
N GLY A 46 4.00 25.90 -8.39
CA GLY A 46 4.47 26.31 -7.07
C GLY A 46 3.63 25.78 -5.90
N VAL A 47 3.02 24.60 -6.07
CA VAL A 47 2.18 23.92 -5.08
C VAL A 47 2.76 22.57 -4.69
N SER A 48 2.16 21.85 -3.74
CA SER A 48 2.58 20.48 -3.43
C SER A 48 2.02 19.45 -4.43
N PRO A 49 2.65 18.26 -4.59
CA PRO A 49 2.11 17.19 -5.45
C PRO A 49 0.68 16.77 -5.10
N ILE A 50 0.31 16.82 -3.82
CA ILE A 50 -1.07 16.53 -3.35
C ILE A 50 -2.04 17.62 -3.83
N GLU A 51 -1.63 18.89 -3.83
CA GLU A 51 -2.45 19.99 -4.35
C GLU A 51 -2.60 19.91 -5.87
N ALA A 52 -1.52 19.57 -6.60
CA ALA A 52 -1.57 19.31 -8.03
C ALA A 52 -2.54 18.15 -8.34
N LEU A 53 -2.45 17.03 -7.61
CA LEU A 53 -3.40 15.92 -7.72
C LEU A 53 -4.83 16.39 -7.43
N ARG A 54 -5.06 17.18 -6.38
CA ARG A 54 -6.38 17.71 -6.02
C ARG A 54 -7.01 18.50 -7.17
N GLY A 55 -6.22 19.35 -7.83
CA GLY A 55 -6.67 20.11 -8.99
C GLY A 55 -7.05 19.22 -10.18
N MET A 56 -6.20 18.26 -10.52
CA MET A 56 -6.47 17.32 -11.62
C MET A 56 -7.68 16.42 -11.31
N TRP A 57 -7.81 15.95 -10.08
CA TRP A 57 -8.95 15.12 -9.65
C TRP A 57 -10.27 15.90 -9.68
N LEU A 58 -10.25 17.19 -9.30
CA LEU A 58 -11.43 18.05 -9.33
C LEU A 58 -12.08 18.10 -10.73
N LYS A 59 -11.27 18.09 -11.80
CA LYS A 59 -11.77 18.00 -13.19
C LYS A 59 -12.61 16.74 -13.42
N HIS A 60 -12.12 15.58 -12.98
CA HIS A 60 -12.84 14.31 -13.13
C HIS A 60 -14.12 14.28 -12.29
N ARG A 61 -14.07 14.75 -11.03
CA ARG A 61 -15.24 14.84 -10.14
C ARG A 61 -16.30 15.80 -10.66
N THR A 62 -15.90 16.95 -11.20
CA THR A 62 -16.82 17.92 -11.78
C THR A 62 -17.51 17.34 -13.02
N SER A 63 -16.75 16.67 -13.89
CA SER A 63 -17.31 15.97 -15.05
C SER A 63 -18.31 14.88 -14.64
N LEU A 64 -17.99 14.09 -13.62
CA LEU A 64 -18.89 13.04 -13.11
C LEU A 64 -20.17 13.66 -12.52
N ARG A 65 -20.04 14.76 -11.76
CA ARG A 65 -21.18 15.50 -11.21
C ARG A 65 -22.12 16.00 -12.30
N GLN A 66 -21.58 16.60 -13.35
CA GLN A 66 -22.40 17.03 -14.49
C GLN A 66 -23.19 15.87 -15.10
N GLY A 67 -22.56 14.70 -15.28
CA GLY A 67 -23.25 13.51 -15.79
C GLY A 67 -24.38 13.04 -14.87
N LEU A 68 -24.22 13.17 -13.55
CA LEU A 68 -25.27 12.84 -12.57
C LEU A 68 -26.43 13.84 -12.62
N ASP A 69 -26.14 15.13 -12.72
CA ASP A 69 -27.17 16.16 -12.85
C ASP A 69 -27.98 15.95 -14.16
N GLU A 70 -27.31 15.65 -15.28
CA GLU A 70 -27.98 15.29 -16.53
C GLU A 70 -28.85 14.03 -16.42
N LEU A 71 -28.39 13.02 -15.67
CA LEU A 71 -29.15 11.80 -15.43
C LEU A 71 -30.44 12.08 -14.63
N ILE A 72 -30.37 12.95 -13.61
CA ILE A 72 -31.52 13.40 -12.84
C ILE A 72 -32.53 14.14 -13.75
N ASP A 73 -32.04 14.90 -14.72
CA ASP A 73 -32.84 15.58 -15.75
C ASP A 73 -33.31 14.64 -16.88
N GLY A 74 -33.13 13.31 -16.73
CA GLY A 74 -33.60 12.29 -17.66
C GLY A 74 -32.70 12.03 -18.87
N LYS A 75 -31.48 12.59 -18.89
CA LYS A 75 -30.49 12.38 -19.96
C LYS A 75 -29.37 11.44 -19.49
N CYS A 76 -29.48 10.17 -19.88
CA CYS A 76 -28.43 9.20 -19.57
C CYS A 76 -27.32 9.21 -20.62
N ARG A 77 -26.08 9.42 -20.18
CA ARG A 77 -24.88 9.28 -21.03
C ARG A 77 -24.60 7.81 -21.37
N PRO A 78 -23.85 7.53 -22.45
CA PRO A 78 -23.46 6.16 -22.80
C PRO A 78 -22.70 5.46 -21.67
N GLU A 79 -22.92 4.15 -21.52
CA GLU A 79 -22.29 3.32 -20.48
C GLU A 79 -20.75 3.47 -20.44
N LYS A 80 -20.11 3.48 -21.62
CA LYS A 80 -18.66 3.65 -21.73
C LYS A 80 -18.15 4.93 -21.05
N TRP A 81 -18.91 6.02 -21.11
CA TRP A 81 -18.56 7.28 -20.47
C TRP A 81 -18.58 7.15 -18.95
N TRP A 82 -19.60 6.47 -18.39
CA TRP A 82 -19.69 6.20 -16.96
C TRP A 82 -18.54 5.32 -16.47
N ILE A 83 -18.25 4.24 -17.19
CA ILE A 83 -17.13 3.33 -16.86
C ILE A 83 -15.81 4.10 -16.82
N GLU A 84 -15.54 4.93 -17.83
CA GLU A 84 -14.33 5.75 -17.89
C GLU A 84 -14.24 6.71 -16.70
N LYS A 85 -15.30 7.50 -16.43
CA LYS A 85 -15.26 8.50 -15.34
C LYS A 85 -15.17 7.88 -13.96
N LEU A 86 -15.85 6.77 -13.72
CA LEU A 86 -15.78 6.04 -12.46
C LEU A 86 -14.41 5.36 -12.27
N THR A 87 -13.83 4.82 -13.34
CA THR A 87 -12.48 4.24 -13.29
C THR A 87 -11.43 5.32 -12.99
N ASP A 88 -11.49 6.47 -13.68
CA ASP A 88 -10.58 7.59 -13.41
C ASP A 88 -10.70 8.06 -11.95
N ASP A 89 -11.91 8.31 -11.44
CA ASP A 89 -12.13 8.77 -10.07
C ASP A 89 -11.55 7.79 -9.02
N ARG A 90 -11.75 6.48 -9.20
CA ARG A 90 -11.15 5.46 -8.32
C ARG A 90 -9.63 5.44 -8.41
N ASN A 91 -9.06 5.57 -9.62
CA ASN A 91 -7.61 5.61 -9.80
C ASN A 91 -6.96 6.82 -9.11
N TYR A 92 -7.63 7.99 -9.08
CA TYR A 92 -7.13 9.14 -8.32
C TYR A 92 -7.04 8.88 -6.81
N ASN A 93 -7.93 8.05 -6.24
CA ASN A 93 -7.81 7.64 -4.84
C ASN A 93 -6.54 6.80 -4.59
N ILE A 94 -6.19 5.90 -5.51
CA ILE A 94 -4.95 5.10 -5.42
C ILE A 94 -3.71 6.00 -5.55
N LEU A 95 -3.74 6.95 -6.48
CA LEU A 95 -2.63 7.91 -6.67
C LEU A 95 -2.44 8.81 -5.45
N LEU A 96 -3.54 9.23 -4.81
CA LEU A 96 -3.50 9.95 -3.53
C LEU A 96 -2.88 9.08 -2.44
N GLN A 97 -3.30 7.81 -2.32
CA GLN A 97 -2.71 6.88 -1.36
C GLN A 97 -1.20 6.74 -1.58
N ALA A 98 -0.74 6.63 -2.82
CA ALA A 98 0.68 6.55 -3.15
C ALA A 98 1.46 7.82 -2.72
N LEU A 99 0.92 9.03 -2.98
CA LEU A 99 1.53 10.28 -2.52
C LEU A 99 1.57 10.38 -0.99
N LEU A 100 0.53 9.92 -0.30
CA LEU A 100 0.50 9.89 1.16
C LEU A 100 1.51 8.89 1.73
N MET A 101 1.68 7.73 1.08
CA MET A 101 2.70 6.75 1.46
C MET A 101 4.12 7.28 1.27
N GLU A 102 4.39 7.94 0.14
CA GLU A 102 5.70 8.55 -0.14
C GLU A 102 6.05 9.64 0.89
N LYS A 103 5.06 10.47 1.27
CA LYS A 103 5.30 11.66 2.11
C LYS A 103 5.16 11.40 3.61
N TYR A 104 4.18 10.61 4.04
CA TYR A 104 3.77 10.52 5.45
C TYR A 104 3.83 9.10 6.01
N PHE A 105 3.40 8.09 5.25
CA PHE A 105 3.36 6.70 5.72
C PHE A 105 4.59 5.92 5.30
N LYS A 106 5.78 6.45 5.63
CA LYS A 106 7.04 5.77 5.33
C LYS A 106 6.95 4.31 5.80
N PRO A 107 7.03 3.33 4.89
CA PRO A 107 7.05 1.94 5.33
C PRO A 107 8.24 1.78 6.27
N PHE A 108 8.04 1.05 7.37
CA PHE A 108 9.16 0.65 8.20
C PHE A 108 10.14 -0.13 7.30
N VAL A 109 11.33 0.44 7.11
CA VAL A 109 12.38 -0.18 6.31
C VAL A 109 13.16 -1.10 7.23
N VAL A 110 13.03 -2.39 7.00
CA VAL A 110 13.89 -3.38 7.65
C VAL A 110 15.33 -3.12 7.17
N PRO A 111 16.31 -2.92 8.07
CA PRO A 111 17.69 -2.63 7.67
C PRO A 111 18.27 -3.71 6.75
N GLU A 112 19.26 -3.33 5.96
CA GLU A 112 20.00 -4.29 5.17
C GLU A 112 20.55 -5.42 6.05
N GLY A 113 20.35 -6.67 5.64
CA GLY A 113 20.76 -7.84 6.41
C GLY A 113 19.69 -8.38 7.36
N TRP A 114 18.56 -7.71 7.53
CA TRP A 114 17.44 -8.14 8.35
C TRP A 114 16.19 -8.48 7.50
N ARG A 115 15.28 -9.28 8.08
CA ARG A 115 13.96 -9.59 7.52
C ARG A 115 12.94 -9.77 8.64
N ILE A 116 11.70 -9.37 8.37
CA ILE A 116 10.53 -9.73 9.19
C ILE A 116 9.76 -10.77 8.39
N SER A 117 9.46 -11.91 9.00
CA SER A 117 8.73 -13.00 8.34
C SER A 117 7.57 -13.47 9.20
N PHE A 118 6.42 -13.70 8.58
CA PHE A 118 5.36 -14.52 9.16
C PHE A 118 5.77 -15.98 9.06
N VAL A 119 5.56 -16.72 10.15
CA VAL A 119 5.84 -18.16 10.25
C VAL A 119 4.56 -18.84 10.67
N ASP A 120 4.19 -19.89 9.92
CA ASP A 120 3.04 -20.74 10.21
C ASP A 120 3.55 -22.20 10.30
N ILE A 121 3.63 -22.71 11.52
CA ILE A 121 4.04 -24.08 11.84
C ILE A 121 2.91 -24.73 12.65
N GLY A 122 1.70 -24.75 12.09
CA GLY A 122 0.55 -25.45 12.70
C GLY A 122 -0.06 -24.69 13.86
N GLU A 123 0.04 -25.18 15.09
CA GLU A 123 -0.47 -24.47 16.29
C GLU A 123 0.33 -23.20 16.62
N TRP A 124 1.40 -22.93 15.85
CA TRP A 124 2.44 -21.95 16.12
C TRP A 124 2.43 -20.97 14.94
N CYS A 125 1.75 -19.84 15.08
CA CYS A 125 1.70 -18.83 14.03
C CYS A 125 2.14 -17.48 14.60
N GLY A 126 3.00 -16.73 13.91
CA GLY A 126 3.50 -15.48 14.45
C GLY A 126 4.54 -14.76 13.61
N TRP A 127 5.00 -13.62 14.13
CA TRP A 127 5.97 -12.75 13.47
C TRP A 127 7.33 -12.84 14.14
N GLN A 128 8.39 -12.98 13.36
CA GLN A 128 9.77 -13.00 13.86
C GLN A 128 10.65 -12.01 13.11
N VAL A 129 11.68 -11.53 13.81
CA VAL A 129 12.71 -10.64 13.27
C VAL A 129 14.00 -11.44 13.15
N LYS A 130 14.54 -11.57 11.93
CA LYS A 130 15.74 -12.39 11.67
C LYS A 130 16.79 -11.66 10.86
N THR A 131 18.06 -12.04 11.06
CA THR A 131 19.16 -11.68 10.16
C THR A 131 19.20 -12.64 8.96
N LYS A 132 19.95 -12.29 7.91
CA LYS A 132 20.23 -13.20 6.77
C LYS A 132 21.02 -14.44 7.19
N MET A 133 21.68 -14.41 8.36
CA MET A 133 22.47 -15.52 8.90
C MET A 133 21.65 -16.47 9.79
N ASN A 134 20.31 -16.39 9.74
CA ASN A 134 19.39 -17.17 10.58
C ASN A 134 19.61 -16.95 12.09
N GLU A 135 20.01 -15.75 12.48
CA GLU A 135 19.89 -15.28 13.86
C GLU A 135 18.53 -14.62 14.01
N TYR A 136 17.93 -14.70 15.20
CA TYR A 136 16.65 -14.07 15.51
C TYR A 136 16.80 -13.13 16.70
N LEU A 137 16.08 -12.01 16.65
CA LEU A 137 15.99 -11.10 17.78
C LEU A 137 15.08 -11.73 18.83
N TYR A 138 15.57 -11.87 20.06
CA TYR A 138 14.84 -12.45 21.18
C TYR A 138 14.11 -11.33 21.97
N LYS A 139 13.19 -11.70 22.86
CA LYS A 139 12.38 -10.73 23.65
C LYS A 139 13.20 -9.86 24.62
N ASP A 140 14.46 -10.22 24.86
CA ASP A 140 15.45 -9.46 25.62
C ASP A 140 16.16 -8.39 24.76
N ASN A 141 15.80 -8.28 23.48
CA ASN A 141 16.50 -7.48 22.47
C ASN A 141 17.97 -7.87 22.33
N GLU A 142 18.27 -9.17 22.33
CA GLU A 142 19.57 -9.72 21.94
C GLU A 142 19.41 -10.67 20.73
N LEU A 143 20.49 -10.87 19.99
CA LEU A 143 20.52 -11.78 18.84
C LEU A 143 20.85 -13.20 19.29
N HIS A 144 19.98 -14.15 18.95
CA HIS A 144 20.12 -15.56 19.27
C HIS A 144 20.21 -16.41 18.00
N LYS A 145 20.85 -17.58 18.09
CA LYS A 145 20.97 -18.54 16.97
C LYS A 145 19.83 -19.56 17.03
N ASP A 146 19.34 -20.00 15.87
CA ASP A 146 18.23 -20.97 15.71
C ASP A 146 18.41 -22.30 16.47
N THR A 147 19.59 -22.60 17.04
CA THR A 147 19.90 -23.85 17.78
C THR A 147 19.54 -23.85 19.27
N THR A 148 18.94 -22.79 19.81
CA THR A 148 18.91 -22.55 21.27
C THR A 148 17.63 -22.94 22.03
N GLY A 149 16.54 -23.39 21.40
CA GLY A 149 15.39 -23.89 22.18
C GLY A 149 14.06 -23.93 21.47
N TRP A 150 13.88 -24.89 20.55
CA TRP A 150 12.59 -25.11 19.86
C TRP A 150 11.61 -26.01 20.64
N ASN A 151 12.03 -26.57 21.78
CA ASN A 151 11.25 -27.60 22.46
C ASN A 151 10.26 -26.97 23.45
N ASN A 152 8.98 -26.91 23.07
CA ASN A 152 7.78 -26.65 23.89
C ASN A 152 7.41 -25.20 24.24
N HIS A 153 7.27 -24.31 23.26
CA HIS A 153 6.73 -22.97 23.52
C HIS A 153 5.54 -22.65 22.62
N ASN A 154 4.41 -22.20 23.19
CA ASN A 154 3.29 -21.66 22.42
C ASN A 154 3.63 -20.26 21.86
N PHE A 155 2.77 -19.74 20.99
CA PHE A 155 2.76 -18.31 20.65
C PHE A 155 2.68 -17.47 21.94
N ASP A 156 3.48 -16.41 22.02
CA ASP A 156 3.81 -15.60 23.22
C ASP A 156 4.82 -16.18 24.21
N GLU A 157 5.09 -17.48 24.14
CA GLU A 157 6.11 -18.13 24.96
C GLU A 157 7.39 -18.36 24.15
N ALA A 158 7.25 -18.52 22.83
CA ALA A 158 8.35 -18.78 21.92
C ALA A 158 9.25 -17.54 21.80
N PRO A 159 10.56 -17.69 21.96
CA PRO A 159 11.43 -16.54 21.92
C PRO A 159 11.61 -15.96 20.52
N GLY A 160 11.57 -14.63 20.44
CA GLY A 160 11.66 -13.92 19.16
C GLY A 160 10.43 -14.02 18.26
N TYR A 161 9.31 -14.53 18.81
CA TYR A 161 8.00 -14.46 18.19
C TYR A 161 7.16 -13.38 18.85
N TRP A 162 6.52 -12.56 18.03
CA TRP A 162 5.62 -11.49 18.43
C TRP A 162 4.20 -11.74 17.93
N PRO A 163 3.19 -11.29 18.70
CA PRO A 163 1.81 -11.49 18.33
C PRO A 163 1.44 -10.87 16.98
N THR A 164 2.04 -9.72 16.68
CA THR A 164 1.75 -8.95 15.47
C THR A 164 3.02 -8.47 14.77
N GLU A 165 2.91 -8.20 13.46
CA GLU A 165 4.00 -7.59 12.68
C GLU A 165 4.42 -6.25 13.29
N LYS A 166 3.45 -5.50 13.85
CA LYS A 166 3.68 -4.21 14.49
C LYS A 166 4.61 -4.34 15.71
N GLU A 167 4.42 -5.37 16.52
CA GLU A 167 5.27 -5.61 17.70
C GLU A 167 6.66 -6.11 17.31
N ALA A 168 6.76 -6.96 16.28
CA ALA A 168 8.05 -7.35 15.71
C ALA A 168 8.83 -6.12 15.19
N LYS A 169 8.14 -5.19 14.50
CA LYS A 169 8.74 -3.91 14.06
C LYS A 169 9.20 -3.05 15.24
N ALA A 170 8.40 -2.98 16.31
CA ALA A 170 8.74 -2.22 17.50
C ALA A 170 9.97 -2.80 18.22
N ALA A 171 10.08 -4.12 18.34
CA ALA A 171 11.23 -4.78 18.94
C ALA A 171 12.51 -4.54 18.13
N LEU A 172 12.45 -4.67 16.81
CA LEU A 172 13.58 -4.35 15.94
C LEU A 172 14.01 -2.88 16.08
N ALA A 173 13.05 -1.94 16.13
CA ALA A 173 13.37 -0.53 16.33
C ALA A 173 14.10 -0.30 17.66
N ALA A 174 13.61 -0.89 18.76
CA ALA A 174 14.21 -0.78 20.09
C ALA A 174 15.64 -1.37 20.12
N TYR A 175 15.86 -2.52 19.49
CA TYR A 175 17.19 -3.12 19.36
C TYR A 175 18.17 -2.18 18.63
N LEU A 176 17.76 -1.62 17.49
CA LEU A 176 18.59 -0.72 16.70
C LEU A 176 18.90 0.61 17.41
N GLU A 177 18.03 1.05 18.32
CA GLU A 177 18.32 2.20 19.18
C GLU A 177 19.37 1.85 20.26
N LYS A 178 19.27 0.67 20.89
CA LYS A 178 20.26 0.17 21.84
C LYS A 178 21.66 0.07 21.21
N GLU A 179 21.77 -0.46 19.99
CA GLU A 179 23.05 -0.62 19.27
C GLU A 179 23.73 0.69 18.85
N LYS A 180 22.99 1.82 18.86
CA LYS A 180 23.57 3.15 18.57
C LYS A 180 24.21 3.80 19.81
N THR A 181 24.00 3.24 21.00
CA THR A 181 24.39 3.80 22.30
C THR A 181 25.66 3.13 22.81
#